data_AF-A0A6P3RQ30-F1
#
_entry.id   AF-A0A6P3RQ30-F1
#
_cell.length_a   1.000
_cell.length_b   1.000
_cell.length_c   1.000
_cell.angle_alpha   90.00
_cell.angle_beta   90.00
_cell.angle_gamma   90.00
#
_symmetry.space_group_name_H-M   'P 1'
#
loop_
_entity.id
_entity.type
_entity.pdbx_description
1 polymer ?
#
loop_
_entity_poly.entity_id
_entity_poly.type
_entity_poly.pdbx_seq_one_letter_code
_entity_poly.pdbx_strand_id
1 'polypeptide(L)'
;NSRITSATILTHCFPRPFSPPAPHRYFLCLQLRQDIASGRLPCSFVTHALLGSYTLQAELGDYDPEEHASHDLSDFQFAPTQTKELEEKVIELHKTHRGLSPAQADSQFLENAKRLSMYGVDLHHAKVL
;
A
#
# COMPACT_ATOMS: atom_id res chain seq x y z
N ASN A 1 -50.87 -11.86 -1.32
CA ASN A 1 -50.22 -10.55 -1.44
C ASN A 1 -49.42 -10.27 -0.19
N SER A 2 -48.29 -10.96 -0.03
CA SER A 2 -46.95 -10.51 -0.48
C SER A 2 -46.40 -9.46 0.50
N ARG A 3 -45.84 -9.93 1.61
CA ARG A 3 -44.38 -9.97 1.86
C ARG A 3 -43.74 -8.59 1.80
N ILE A 4 -43.78 -7.87 2.92
CA ILE A 4 -42.77 -6.85 3.23
C ILE A 4 -41.98 -7.40 4.42
N THR A 5 -41.08 -8.33 4.11
CA THR A 5 -39.96 -8.72 4.95
C THR A 5 -38.71 -8.17 4.28
N SER A 6 -38.24 -7.00 4.72
CA SER A 6 -36.86 -6.56 4.47
C SER A 6 -36.50 -5.39 5.39
N ALA A 7 -36.50 -5.65 6.69
CA ALA A 7 -35.97 -4.75 7.72
C ALA A 7 -34.75 -5.39 8.42
N THR A 8 -33.94 -6.16 7.67
CA THR A 8 -32.78 -6.91 8.20
C THR A 8 -31.42 -6.41 7.70
N ILE A 9 -31.34 -5.41 6.81
CA ILE A 9 -30.03 -4.88 6.37
C ILE A 9 -29.59 -3.70 7.24
N LEU A 10 -29.59 -3.85 8.57
CA LEU A 10 -29.06 -2.85 9.51
C LEU A 10 -28.30 -3.48 10.70
N THR A 11 -27.59 -4.59 10.48
CA THR A 11 -26.80 -5.24 11.55
C THR A 11 -25.39 -5.64 11.14
N HIS A 12 -24.72 -4.85 10.29
CA HIS A 12 -23.26 -4.96 10.18
C HIS A 12 -22.59 -3.59 10.14
N CYS A 13 -22.96 -2.73 11.09
CA CYS A 13 -22.07 -1.69 11.60
C CYS A 13 -20.93 -2.36 12.40
N PHE A 14 -20.02 -3.03 11.69
CA PHE A 14 -18.69 -3.25 12.24
C PHE A 14 -18.06 -1.88 12.50
N PRO A 15 -17.47 -1.62 13.68
CA PRO A 15 -16.70 -0.42 13.91
C PRO A 15 -15.39 -0.59 13.12
N ARG A 16 -15.42 -0.31 11.81
CA ARG A 16 -14.18 -0.27 11.03
C ARG A 16 -13.42 0.98 11.48
N PRO A 17 -12.13 0.83 11.86
CA PRO A 17 -11.33 1.94 12.33
C PRO A 17 -11.25 2.97 11.21
N PHE A 18 -11.85 4.14 11.45
CA PHE A 18 -11.69 5.41 10.76
C PHE A 18 -10.91 5.31 9.42
N SER A 19 -11.54 4.74 8.40
CA SER A 19 -10.99 4.77 7.05
C SER A 19 -11.33 6.17 6.52
N PRO A 20 -10.34 7.03 6.22
CA PRO A 20 -10.63 8.36 5.70
C PRO A 20 -11.51 8.26 4.44
N PRO A 21 -12.40 9.23 4.17
CA PRO A 21 -13.17 9.23 2.92
C PRO A 21 -12.21 9.08 1.73
N ALA A 22 -12.57 8.27 0.74
CA ALA A 22 -11.74 7.88 -0.42
C ALA A 22 -10.75 8.95 -0.96
N PRO A 23 -11.09 10.24 -1.10
CA PRO A 23 -10.12 11.26 -1.51
C PRO A 23 -8.94 11.43 -0.53
N HIS A 24 -9.16 11.38 0.77
CA HIS A 24 -8.09 11.56 1.77
C HIS A 24 -7.11 10.39 1.80
N ARG A 25 -7.57 9.18 1.48
CA ARG A 25 -6.72 7.98 1.43
C ARG A 25 -5.77 8.03 0.23
N TYR A 26 -6.29 8.42 -0.93
CA TYR A 26 -5.49 8.55 -2.14
C TYR A 26 -4.40 9.62 -1.98
N PHE A 27 -4.74 10.82 -1.51
CA PHE A 27 -3.74 11.87 -1.26
C PHE A 27 -2.69 11.44 -0.23
N LEU A 28 -3.09 10.71 0.81
CA LEU A 28 -2.15 10.18 1.80
C LEU A 28 -1.22 9.10 1.21
N CYS A 29 -1.73 8.19 0.38
CA CYS A 29 -0.90 7.24 -0.36
C CYS A 29 0.15 7.96 -1.21
N LEU A 30 -0.27 8.98 -1.96
CA LEU A 30 0.64 9.77 -2.80
C LEU A 30 1.73 10.48 -1.98
N GLN A 31 1.34 11.14 -0.89
CA GLN A 31 2.27 11.81 0.01
C GLN A 31 3.32 10.83 0.56
N LEU A 32 2.87 9.67 1.07
CA LEU A 32 3.74 8.65 1.64
C LEU A 32 4.65 8.04 0.59
N ARG A 33 4.14 7.74 -0.61
CA ARG A 33 4.96 7.29 -1.75
C ARG A 33 6.07 8.29 -2.03
N GLN A 34 5.74 9.58 -2.10
CA GLN A 34 6.73 10.62 -2.33
C GLN A 34 7.75 10.72 -1.19
N ASP A 35 7.32 10.66 0.06
CA ASP A 35 8.23 10.75 1.21
C ASP A 35 9.18 9.55 1.31
N ILE A 36 8.70 8.36 0.98
CA ILE A 36 9.53 7.16 0.87
C ILE A 36 10.52 7.30 -0.29
N ALA A 37 10.03 7.64 -1.49
CA ALA A 37 10.85 7.82 -2.68
C ALA A 37 11.90 8.94 -2.53
N SER A 38 11.60 9.96 -1.74
CA SER A 38 12.52 11.07 -1.42
C SER A 38 13.53 10.72 -0.32
N GLY A 39 13.35 9.59 0.37
CA GLY A 39 14.12 9.24 1.57
C GLY A 39 13.78 10.09 2.80
N ARG A 40 12.66 10.83 2.79
CA ARG A 40 12.14 11.56 3.96
C ARG A 40 11.63 10.61 5.04
N LEU A 41 11.09 9.47 4.61
CA LEU A 41 10.62 8.42 5.52
C LEU A 41 11.62 7.24 5.48
N PRO A 42 12.34 6.95 6.59
CA PRO A 42 13.29 5.85 6.61
C PRO A 42 12.55 4.51 6.56
N CYS A 43 12.70 3.81 5.43
CA CYS A 43 12.12 2.49 5.18
C CYS A 43 13.22 1.45 5.00
N SER A 44 12.99 0.22 5.46
CA SER A 44 13.87 -0.90 5.14
C SER A 44 13.70 -1.33 3.68
N PHE A 45 14.66 -2.05 3.11
CA PHE A 45 14.55 -2.62 1.76
C PHE A 45 13.26 -3.44 1.59
N VAL A 46 12.96 -4.32 2.55
CA VAL A 46 11.75 -5.16 2.55
C VAL A 46 10.48 -4.31 2.53
N THR A 47 10.49 -3.21 3.28
CA THR A 47 9.37 -2.27 3.34
C THR A 47 9.16 -1.55 2.02
N HIS A 48 10.23 -1.06 1.39
CA HIS A 48 10.15 -0.46 0.06
C HIS A 48 9.55 -1.45 -0.94
N ALA A 49 10.00 -2.71 -0.91
CA ALA A 49 9.49 -3.75 -1.79
C ALA A 49 8.00 -4.03 -1.55
N LEU A 50 7.62 -4.15 -0.27
CA LEU A 50 6.25 -4.41 0.14
C LEU A 50 5.30 -3.29 -0.29
N LEU A 51 5.64 -2.04 0.02
CA LEU A 51 4.84 -0.87 -0.35
C LEU A 51 4.80 -0.67 -1.87
N GLY A 52 5.89 -0.95 -2.57
CA GLY A 52 5.92 -0.94 -4.03
C GLY A 52 5.00 -1.99 -4.64
N SER A 53 4.96 -3.20 -4.09
CA SER A 53 4.06 -4.26 -4.58
C SER A 53 2.57 -3.91 -4.41
N TYR A 54 2.19 -3.26 -3.32
CA TYR A 54 0.81 -2.77 -3.15
C TYR A 54 0.51 -1.61 -4.10
N THR A 55 1.49 -0.77 -4.39
CA THR A 55 1.34 0.31 -5.37
C THR A 55 1.08 -0.26 -6.76
N LEU A 56 1.86 -1.27 -7.18
CA LEU A 56 1.62 -1.95 -8.45
C LEU A 56 0.26 -2.64 -8.49
N GLN A 57 -0.14 -3.32 -7.42
CA GLN A 57 -1.47 -3.94 -7.35
C GLN A 57 -2.59 -2.90 -7.40
N ALA A 58 -2.39 -1.70 -6.87
CA ALA A 58 -3.37 -0.63 -6.92
C ALA A 58 -3.46 0.05 -8.30
N GLU A 59 -2.32 0.22 -8.99
CA GLU A 59 -2.23 0.93 -10.27
C GLU A 59 -2.44 -0.01 -11.47
N LEU A 60 -1.78 -1.17 -11.49
CA LEU A 60 -1.84 -2.17 -12.56
C LEU A 60 -2.92 -3.22 -12.33
N GLY A 61 -3.33 -3.45 -11.08
CA GLY A 61 -4.25 -4.54 -10.74
C GLY A 61 -3.54 -5.88 -10.59
N ASP A 62 -4.23 -6.95 -10.98
CA ASP A 62 -3.71 -8.32 -10.84
C ASP A 62 -2.54 -8.60 -11.76
N TYR A 63 -1.55 -9.33 -11.24
CA TYR A 63 -0.40 -9.75 -12.02
C TYR A 63 -0.83 -10.70 -13.16
N ASP A 64 -0.68 -10.24 -14.41
CA ASP A 64 -0.84 -11.04 -15.63
C ASP A 64 0.51 -11.41 -16.27
N PRO A 65 0.90 -12.70 -16.28
CA PRO A 65 2.19 -13.14 -16.81
C PRO A 65 2.39 -12.87 -18.31
N GLU A 66 1.31 -12.65 -19.07
CA GLU A 66 1.34 -12.36 -20.51
C GLU A 66 1.64 -10.89 -20.81
N GLU A 67 1.24 -9.97 -19.92
CA GLU A 67 1.43 -8.51 -20.06
C GLU A 67 2.61 -7.98 -19.22
N HIS A 68 3.10 -8.77 -18.25
CA HIS A 68 4.14 -8.33 -17.30
C HIS A 68 5.56 -8.31 -17.86
N ALA A 69 5.81 -8.85 -19.05
CA ALA A 69 7.13 -8.78 -19.68
C ALA A 69 7.53 -7.35 -20.09
N SER A 70 6.59 -6.40 -20.07
CA SER A 70 6.75 -5.03 -20.59
C SER A 70 6.43 -3.92 -19.58
N HIS A 71 6.12 -4.23 -18.33
CA HIS A 71 5.89 -3.20 -17.32
C HIS A 71 7.23 -2.77 -16.70
N ASP A 72 7.81 -1.70 -17.24
CA ASP A 72 9.02 -1.09 -16.71
C ASP A 72 8.74 -0.48 -15.33
N LEU A 73 9.20 -1.16 -14.27
CA LEU A 73 9.22 -0.61 -12.91
C LEU A 73 10.04 0.68 -12.79
N SER A 74 10.83 0.99 -13.82
CA SER A 74 11.52 2.26 -14.03
C SER A 74 10.59 3.47 -13.97
N ASP A 75 9.31 3.34 -14.34
CA ASP A 75 8.33 4.44 -14.25
C ASP A 75 7.86 4.71 -12.80
N PHE A 76 8.07 3.75 -11.89
CA PHE A 76 7.67 3.86 -10.50
C PHE A 76 8.90 4.00 -9.60
N GLN A 77 8.98 5.13 -8.88
CA GLN A 77 10.03 5.33 -7.89
C GLN A 77 9.58 4.79 -6.52
N PHE A 78 10.01 3.58 -6.18
CA PHE A 78 9.63 2.96 -4.91
C PHE A 78 10.55 3.35 -3.75
N ALA A 79 11.81 3.69 -4.05
CA ALA A 79 12.85 4.00 -3.08
C ALA A 79 13.77 5.12 -3.62
N PRO A 80 14.48 5.85 -2.74
CA PRO A 80 15.45 6.86 -3.19
C PRO A 80 16.65 6.23 -3.90
N THR A 81 16.94 4.96 -3.61
CA THR A 81 17.95 4.16 -4.30
C THR A 81 17.28 2.90 -4.81
N GLN A 82 16.64 2.99 -5.98
CA GLN A 82 16.03 1.85 -6.64
C GLN A 82 17.12 0.97 -7.24
N THR A 83 17.21 -0.27 -6.74
CA THR A 83 18.13 -1.29 -7.22
C THR A 83 17.35 -2.40 -7.91
N LYS A 84 17.95 -3.11 -8.88
CA LYS A 84 17.29 -4.25 -9.54
C LYS A 84 16.74 -5.29 -8.57
N GLU A 85 17.47 -5.56 -7.49
CA GLU A 85 17.02 -6.50 -6.45
C GLU A 85 15.70 -6.05 -5.79
N LEU A 86 15.49 -4.73 -5.65
CA LEU A 86 14.25 -4.17 -5.12
C LEU A 86 13.09 -4.43 -6.09
N GLU A 87 13.33 -4.16 -7.37
CA GLU A 87 12.35 -4.36 -8.44
C GLU A 87 11.94 -5.82 -8.55
N GLU A 88 12.90 -6.74 -8.53
CA GLU A 88 12.64 -8.18 -8.49
C GLU A 88 11.78 -8.56 -7.28
N LYS A 89 12.09 -8.00 -6.11
CA LYS A 89 11.34 -8.29 -4.89
C LYS A 89 9.92 -7.72 -4.93
N VAL A 90 9.74 -6.52 -5.48
CA VAL A 90 8.43 -5.91 -5.70
C VAL A 90 7.57 -6.80 -6.59
N ILE A 91 8.12 -7.27 -7.72
CA ILE A 91 7.41 -8.16 -8.66
C ILE A 91 7.07 -9.49 -8.00
N GLU A 92 8.01 -10.07 -7.24
CA GLU A 92 7.78 -11.31 -6.50
C GLU A 92 6.59 -11.16 -5.54
N LEU A 93 6.54 -10.08 -4.76
CA LEU A 93 5.44 -9.79 -3.85
C LEU A 93 4.13 -9.48 -4.60
N HIS A 94 4.19 -8.75 -5.71
CA HIS A 94 3.03 -8.43 -6.53
C HIS A 94 2.34 -9.71 -7.03
N LYS A 95 3.11 -10.71 -7.47
CA LYS A 95 2.60 -12.05 -7.83
C LYS A 95 1.87 -12.74 -6.68
N THR A 96 2.30 -12.54 -5.44
CA THR A 96 1.64 -13.14 -4.25
C THR A 96 0.34 -12.45 -3.90
N HIS A 97 0.15 -11.19 -4.30
CA HIS A 97 -1.04 -10.39 -4.01
C HIS A 97 -2.15 -10.56 -5.08
N ARG A 98 -2.05 -11.57 -5.94
CA ARG A 98 -3.08 -11.86 -6.95
C ARG A 98 -4.44 -12.11 -6.30
N GLY A 99 -5.48 -11.50 -6.84
CA GLY A 99 -6.87 -11.48 -6.35
C GLY A 99 -7.17 -10.35 -5.36
N LEU A 100 -6.19 -9.49 -5.07
CA LEU A 100 -6.35 -8.40 -4.11
C LEU A 100 -6.85 -7.15 -4.83
N SER A 101 -8.03 -6.65 -4.47
CA SER A 101 -8.61 -5.49 -5.17
C SER A 101 -7.76 -4.23 -4.93
N PRO A 102 -7.70 -3.27 -5.88
CA PRO A 102 -6.95 -2.02 -5.70
C PRO A 102 -7.28 -1.28 -4.39
N ALA A 103 -8.56 -1.22 -4.02
CA ALA A 103 -9.00 -0.61 -2.76
C ALA A 103 -8.47 -1.33 -1.51
N GLN A 104 -8.25 -2.65 -1.60
CA GLN A 104 -7.61 -3.42 -0.53
C GLN A 104 -6.11 -3.17 -0.50
N ALA A 105 -5.46 -3.09 -1.67
CA ALA A 105 -4.02 -2.81 -1.78
C ALA A 105 -3.70 -1.44 -1.18
N ASP A 106 -4.50 -0.41 -1.49
CA ASP A 106 -4.39 0.91 -0.86
C ASP A 106 -4.60 0.86 0.65
N SER A 107 -5.52 0.03 1.13
CA SER A 107 -5.76 -0.11 2.58
C SER A 107 -4.53 -0.70 3.26
N GLN A 108 -3.98 -1.76 2.66
CA GLN A 108 -2.80 -2.47 3.15
C GLN A 108 -1.55 -1.59 3.09
N PHE A 109 -1.38 -0.82 2.01
CA PHE A 109 -0.32 0.18 1.85
C PHE A 109 -0.38 1.19 3.00
N LEU A 110 -1.55 1.81 3.23
CA LEU A 110 -1.72 2.80 4.28
C LEU A 110 -1.52 2.22 5.68
N GLU A 111 -1.99 1.00 5.94
CA GLU A 111 -1.76 0.35 7.23
C GLU A 111 -0.28 0.08 7.49
N ASN A 112 0.46 -0.43 6.50
CA ASN A 112 1.89 -0.67 6.62
C ASN A 112 2.68 0.64 6.71
N ALA A 113 2.36 1.62 5.89
CA ALA A 113 3.00 2.92 5.91
C ALA A 113 2.71 3.70 7.21
N LYS A 114 1.46 3.63 7.70
CA LYS A 114 1.09 4.18 9.01
C LYS A 114 1.82 3.46 10.13
N ARG A 115 1.98 2.14 10.07
CA ARG A 115 2.78 1.42 11.06
C ARG A 115 4.22 1.92 11.06
N LEU A 116 4.84 2.12 9.90
CA LEU A 116 6.19 2.70 9.84
C LEU A 116 6.24 4.12 10.38
N SER A 117 5.22 4.94 10.11
CA SER A 117 5.13 6.27 10.70
C SER A 117 4.96 6.17 12.22
N MET A 118 4.09 5.30 12.72
CA MET A 118 3.80 5.11 14.15
C MET A 118 4.95 4.44 14.91
N TYR A 119 5.75 3.59 14.26
CA TYR A 119 7.01 3.05 14.76
C TYR A 119 8.20 4.01 14.51
N GLY A 120 8.06 4.95 13.58
CA GLY A 120 9.06 5.96 13.21
C GLY A 120 8.94 7.27 13.97
N VAL A 121 7.90 7.46 14.80
CA VAL A 121 7.80 8.57 15.77
C VAL A 121 8.39 8.19 17.15
N ASP A 122 9.00 7.01 17.27
CA ASP A 122 9.93 6.70 18.36
C ASP A 122 11.36 6.56 17.86
N LEU A 123 11.78 7.52 17.02
CA LEU A 123 13.13 8.06 17.15
C LEU A 123 13.17 8.79 18.50
N HIS A 124 13.26 8.02 19.59
CA HIS A 124 14.07 8.43 20.72
C HIS A 124 15.35 8.98 20.10
N HIS A 125 15.52 10.28 20.26
CA HIS A 125 16.73 10.99 19.95
C HIS A 125 17.81 10.52 20.94
N ALA A 126 18.14 9.24 20.95
CA ALA A 126 19.30 8.69 21.63
C ALA A 126 20.51 8.94 20.74
N LYS A 127 20.80 10.22 20.50
CA LYS A 127 22.19 10.63 20.38
C LYS A 127 22.71 10.67 21.81
N VAL A 128 23.32 9.56 22.21
CA VAL A 128 24.36 9.59 23.22
C VAL A 128 25.44 10.51 22.67
N LEU A 129 25.46 11.74 23.18
CA LEU A 129 26.65 12.57 23.28
C LEU A 129 26.69 13.13 24.70
#